data_AF-A0AAT9IVX0-F1
#
_entry.id   AF-A0AAT9IVX0-F1
#
_cell.length_a   1.000
_cell.length_b   1.000
_cell.length_c   1.000
_cell.angle_alpha   90.00
_cell.angle_beta   90.00
_cell.angle_gamma   90.00
#
_symmetry.space_group_name_H-M   'P 1'
#
loop_
_entity.id
_entity.type
_entity.pdbx_description
1 polymer ?
#
loop_
_entity_poly.entity_id
_entity_poly.type
_entity_poly.pdbx_seq_one_letter_code
_entity_poly.pdbx_strand_id
1 'polypeptide(L)'
;MERYRVAVVICLLGLLARPALADVSGKATDWPEGSAMSVGIHFEETKDYFLKLLIQKQAILVDMVGSKAYKFDHSRLAKAVSQQHEAYISYVRQECELIGSLSEAGGYWPTTYAVKCEATMIERRYKRVSSAIKCIERLPAEERERYQGQCLYQIAQLNMGEWKK
;
A
#
# COMPACT_ATOMS: atom_id res chain seq x y z
N MET A 1 -44.10 -6.92 -60.94
CA MET A 1 -43.90 -8.37 -60.72
C MET A 1 -42.53 -8.52 -60.06
N GLU A 2 -42.33 -9.12 -58.90
CA GLU A 2 -43.24 -9.80 -58.00
C GLU A 2 -42.56 -9.89 -56.64
N ARG A 3 -43.33 -9.65 -55.59
CA ARG A 3 -42.93 -9.80 -54.19
C ARG A 3 -42.64 -11.27 -53.91
N TYR A 4 -41.54 -11.59 -53.25
CA TYR A 4 -41.47 -12.81 -52.44
C TYR A 4 -40.93 -12.50 -51.04
N ARG A 5 -41.88 -12.39 -50.12
CA ARG A 5 -41.74 -12.63 -48.69
C ARG A 5 -41.78 -14.13 -48.47
N VAL A 6 -40.79 -14.74 -47.83
CA VAL A 6 -40.96 -16.04 -47.16
C VAL A 6 -40.22 -16.04 -45.82
N ALA A 7 -41.04 -16.07 -44.78
CA ALA A 7 -40.94 -16.70 -43.47
C ALA A 7 -39.58 -16.93 -42.79
N VAL A 8 -39.51 -16.31 -41.61
CA VAL A 8 -38.74 -16.66 -40.41
C VAL A 8 -38.72 -18.15 -40.13
N VAL A 9 -37.53 -18.73 -39.94
CA VAL A 9 -37.32 -19.89 -39.05
C VAL A 9 -36.14 -19.61 -38.13
N ILE A 10 -36.47 -19.74 -36.85
CA ILE A 10 -35.70 -19.55 -35.63
C ILE A 10 -34.46 -20.47 -35.62
N CYS A 11 -33.29 -19.90 -35.29
CA CYS A 11 -32.21 -20.66 -34.65
C CYS A 11 -31.68 -19.85 -33.46
N LEU A 12 -32.56 -19.64 -32.48
CA LEU A 12 -32.24 -19.19 -31.12
C LEU A 12 -31.65 -20.37 -30.32
N LEU A 13 -30.44 -20.81 -30.66
CA LEU A 13 -29.68 -21.78 -29.87
C LEU A 13 -28.18 -21.42 -29.86
N GLY A 14 -27.90 -20.17 -29.50
CA GLY A 14 -26.60 -19.75 -28.98
C GLY A 14 -26.74 -19.49 -27.49
N LEU A 15 -27.01 -20.56 -26.72
CA LEU A 15 -26.93 -20.55 -25.26
C LEU A 15 -25.59 -19.97 -24.85
N LEU A 16 -25.64 -18.74 -24.34
CA LEU A 16 -24.99 -18.27 -23.11
C LEU A 16 -23.85 -19.15 -22.56
N ALA A 17 -22.78 -19.32 -23.32
CA ALA A 17 -21.49 -19.61 -22.73
C ALA A 17 -20.98 -18.29 -22.15
N ARG A 18 -21.54 -17.88 -21.01
CA ARG A 18 -20.81 -16.98 -20.11
C ARG A 18 -19.53 -17.75 -19.81
N PRO A 19 -18.32 -17.27 -20.20
CA PRO A 19 -17.14 -17.80 -19.57
C PRO A 19 -17.39 -17.59 -18.07
N ALA A 20 -17.44 -18.69 -17.32
CA ALA A 20 -17.22 -18.60 -15.90
C ALA A 20 -15.84 -17.93 -15.80
N LEU A 21 -15.84 -16.62 -15.54
CA LEU A 21 -14.69 -15.99 -14.93
C LEU A 21 -14.51 -16.78 -13.65
N ALA A 22 -13.62 -17.77 -13.69
CA ALA A 22 -13.17 -18.46 -12.51
C ALA A 22 -12.82 -17.34 -11.53
N ASP A 23 -13.50 -17.34 -10.39
CA ASP A 23 -13.23 -16.38 -9.34
C ASP A 23 -11.75 -16.55 -9.00
N VAL A 24 -10.91 -15.62 -9.44
CA VAL A 24 -9.47 -15.60 -9.14
C VAL A 24 -9.27 -15.10 -7.69
N SER A 25 -10.24 -15.37 -6.82
CA SER A 25 -10.11 -15.25 -5.38
C SER A 25 -10.03 -16.66 -4.78
N GLY A 26 -8.83 -17.01 -4.33
CA GLY A 26 -8.52 -18.26 -3.68
C GLY A 26 -7.39 -18.04 -2.68
N LYS A 27 -7.21 -18.95 -1.74
CA LYS A 27 -6.08 -18.92 -0.80
C LYS A 27 -4.80 -19.26 -1.54
N ALA A 28 -3.64 -18.88 -1.00
CA ALA A 28 -2.34 -19.23 -1.59
C ALA A 28 -2.15 -20.75 -1.79
N THR A 29 -2.80 -21.55 -0.95
CA THR A 29 -2.82 -23.03 -0.98
C THR A 29 -3.60 -23.61 -2.16
N ASP A 30 -4.45 -22.81 -2.80
CA ASP A 30 -5.27 -23.24 -3.94
C ASP A 30 -4.48 -23.19 -5.27
N TRP A 31 -3.27 -22.62 -5.22
CA TRP A 31 -2.37 -22.47 -6.36
C TRP A 31 -1.11 -23.33 -6.19
N PRO A 32 -0.49 -23.79 -7.30
CA PRO A 32 0.78 -24.51 -7.21
C PRO A 32 1.83 -23.72 -6.44
N GLU A 33 2.56 -24.38 -5.56
CA GLU A 33 3.64 -23.76 -4.79
C GLU A 33 4.65 -23.09 -5.72
N GLY A 34 5.05 -21.86 -5.38
CA GLY A 34 5.99 -21.07 -6.19
C GLY A 34 5.38 -20.45 -7.45
N SER A 35 4.11 -20.70 -7.77
CA SER A 35 3.43 -19.99 -8.86
C SER A 35 3.27 -18.50 -8.55
N ALA A 36 3.19 -17.68 -9.60
CA ALA A 36 2.98 -16.24 -9.47
C ALA A 36 1.78 -15.90 -8.57
N MET A 37 0.68 -16.63 -8.70
CA MET A 37 -0.53 -16.44 -7.88
C MET A 37 -0.32 -16.81 -6.41
N SER A 38 0.27 -17.99 -6.13
CA SER A 38 0.56 -18.41 -4.76
C SER A 38 1.46 -17.40 -4.04
N VAL A 39 2.53 -16.98 -4.73
CA VAL A 39 3.47 -15.97 -4.21
C VAL A 39 2.81 -14.59 -4.07
N GLY A 40 1.99 -14.19 -5.04
CA GLY A 40 1.29 -12.91 -5.04
C GLY A 40 0.33 -12.79 -3.86
N ILE A 41 -0.46 -13.84 -3.59
CA ILE A 41 -1.38 -13.88 -2.44
C ILE A 41 -0.62 -13.77 -1.12
N HIS A 42 0.51 -14.46 -0.98
CA HIS A 42 1.32 -14.34 0.24
C HIS A 42 1.83 -12.90 0.48
N PHE A 43 2.24 -12.20 -0.58
CA PHE A 43 2.65 -10.81 -0.47
C PHE A 43 1.46 -9.86 -0.25
N GLU A 44 0.27 -10.15 -0.80
CA GLU A 44 -0.96 -9.39 -0.52
C GLU A 44 -1.31 -9.49 0.97
N GLU A 45 -1.30 -10.70 1.54
CA GLU A 45 -1.53 -10.92 2.98
C GLU A 45 -0.50 -10.17 3.85
N THR A 46 0.77 -10.21 3.44
CA THR A 46 1.85 -9.49 4.11
C THR A 46 1.64 -7.97 4.05
N LYS A 47 1.27 -7.45 2.87
CA LYS A 47 0.96 -6.04 2.66
C LYS A 47 -0.19 -5.61 3.57
N ASP A 48 -1.29 -6.34 3.56
CA ASP A 48 -2.49 -6.04 4.36
C ASP A 48 -2.20 -6.05 5.86
N TYR A 49 -1.43 -7.05 6.32
CA TYR A 49 -0.98 -7.13 7.70
C TYR A 49 -0.20 -5.87 8.12
N PHE A 50 0.84 -5.51 7.37
CA PHE A 50 1.66 -4.34 7.72
C PHE A 50 0.94 -3.02 7.47
N LEU A 51 0.05 -2.93 6.49
CA LEU A 51 -0.74 -1.73 6.24
C LEU A 51 -1.66 -1.43 7.43
N LYS A 52 -2.33 -2.45 7.96
CA LYS A 52 -3.15 -2.32 9.17
C LYS A 52 -2.33 -1.81 10.35
N LEU A 53 -1.15 -2.38 10.59
CA LEU A 53 -0.25 -1.95 11.67
C LEU A 53 0.28 -0.53 11.43
N LEU A 54 0.61 -0.19 10.19
CA LEU A 54 1.09 1.13 9.80
C LEU A 54 0.04 2.21 10.06
N ILE A 55 -1.23 1.96 9.70
CA ILE A 55 -2.34 2.89 9.97
C ILE A 55 -2.47 3.17 11.47
N GLN A 56 -2.42 2.11 12.29
CA GLN A 56 -2.48 2.25 13.75
C GLN A 56 -1.31 3.06 14.30
N LYS A 57 -0.08 2.76 13.87
CA LYS A 57 1.12 3.47 14.31
C LYS A 57 1.15 4.92 13.82
N GLN A 58 0.65 5.18 12.62
CA GLN A 58 0.55 6.53 12.09
C GLN A 58 -0.40 7.38 12.95
N ALA A 59 -1.57 6.85 13.33
CA ALA A 59 -2.50 7.55 14.20
C ALA A 59 -1.87 7.89 15.56
N ILE A 60 -1.18 6.91 16.18
CA ILE A 60 -0.42 7.12 17.42
C ILE A 60 0.62 8.22 17.27
N LEU A 61 1.39 8.19 16.18
CA LEU A 61 2.44 9.17 15.94
C LEU A 61 1.86 10.59 15.76
N VAL A 62 0.77 10.73 15.00
CA VAL A 62 0.12 12.03 14.77
C VAL A 62 -0.41 12.61 16.09
N ASP A 63 -1.06 11.80 16.92
CA ASP A 63 -1.54 12.23 18.24
C ASP A 63 -0.40 12.63 19.18
N MET A 64 0.66 11.81 19.22
CA MET A 64 1.85 12.10 20.02
C MET A 64 2.52 13.42 19.60
N VAL A 65 2.66 13.64 18.29
CA VAL A 65 3.31 14.84 17.75
C VAL A 65 2.46 16.09 17.93
N GLY A 66 1.13 15.95 17.79
CA GLY A 66 0.16 17.03 17.95
C GLY A 66 -0.41 17.15 19.36
N SER A 67 0.25 16.58 20.37
CA SER A 67 -0.32 16.47 21.72
C SER A 67 -0.79 17.81 22.26
N LYS A 68 -2.05 17.87 22.72
CA LYS A 68 -2.64 19.06 23.35
C LYS A 68 -2.03 19.37 24.73
N ALA A 69 -1.23 18.46 25.28
CA ALA A 69 -0.51 18.68 26.54
C ALA A 69 0.73 19.56 26.36
N TYR A 70 1.17 19.80 25.12
CA TYR A 70 2.27 20.69 24.81
C TYR A 70 1.89 22.16 24.99
N LYS A 71 2.88 23.00 25.33
CA LYS A 71 2.71 24.44 25.54
C LYS A 71 2.63 25.20 24.22
N PHE A 72 3.33 24.72 23.21
CA PHE A 72 3.40 25.24 21.86
C PHE A 72 2.48 24.43 20.93
N ASP A 73 1.88 25.13 19.97
CA ASP A 73 1.04 24.49 18.96
C ASP A 73 1.89 23.72 17.94
N HIS A 74 1.75 22.39 17.95
CA HIS A 74 2.37 21.49 16.98
C HIS A 74 1.40 20.99 15.90
N SER A 75 0.21 21.59 15.77
CA SER A 75 -0.81 21.21 14.77
C SER A 75 -0.28 21.17 13.35
N ARG A 76 0.57 22.14 12.96
CA ARG A 76 1.21 22.19 11.65
C ARG A 76 2.12 20.98 11.40
N LEU A 77 2.89 20.57 12.42
CA LEU A 77 3.79 19.42 12.32
C LEU A 77 2.99 18.11 12.25
N ALA A 78 2.00 17.94 13.12
CA ALA A 78 1.11 16.78 13.10
C ALA A 78 0.38 16.64 11.74
N LYS A 79 -0.12 17.76 11.19
CA LYS A 79 -0.73 17.80 9.86
C LYS A 79 0.26 17.40 8.77
N ALA A 80 1.49 17.92 8.79
CA ALA A 80 2.51 17.56 7.81
C ALA A 80 2.86 16.06 7.87
N VAL A 81 2.95 15.48 9.08
CA VAL A 81 3.17 14.04 9.28
C VAL A 81 2.03 13.21 8.71
N SER A 82 0.77 13.63 8.91
CA SER A 82 -0.41 12.97 8.33
C SER A 82 -0.41 13.03 6.81
N GLN A 83 -0.26 14.23 6.24
CA GLN A 83 -0.30 14.45 4.80
C GLN A 83 0.83 13.72 4.08
N GLN A 84 2.03 13.68 4.67
CA GLN A 84 3.15 12.95 4.09
C GLN A 84 2.90 11.44 4.09
N HIS A 85 2.20 10.88 5.09
CA HIS A 85 1.80 9.47 5.08
C HIS A 85 0.78 9.16 3.98
N GLU A 86 -0.24 10.00 3.82
CA GLU A 86 -1.24 9.85 2.75
C GLU A 86 -0.58 9.87 1.37
N ALA A 87 0.32 10.84 1.14
CA ALA A 87 1.10 10.92 -0.09
C ALA A 87 2.00 9.69 -0.30
N TYR A 88 2.60 9.18 0.77
CA TYR A 88 3.44 7.97 0.71
C TYR A 88 2.66 6.74 0.25
N ILE A 89 1.43 6.54 0.73
CA ILE A 89 0.60 5.39 0.30
C ILE A 89 0.31 5.47 -1.21
N SER A 90 -0.03 6.66 -1.71
CA SER A 90 -0.25 6.88 -3.14
C SER A 90 1.03 6.66 -3.96
N TYR A 91 2.17 7.15 -3.46
CA TYR A 91 3.48 6.94 -4.08
C TYR A 91 3.83 5.44 -4.19
N VAL A 92 3.69 4.68 -3.11
CA VAL A 92 4.00 3.23 -3.10
C VAL A 92 3.21 2.50 -4.18
N ARG A 93 1.91 2.77 -4.31
CA ARG A 93 1.08 2.11 -5.32
C ARG A 93 1.56 2.41 -6.74
N GLN A 94 1.85 3.67 -7.04
CA GLN A 94 2.30 4.08 -8.38
C GLN A 94 3.69 3.54 -8.72
N GLU A 95 4.61 3.62 -7.76
CA GLU A 95 5.98 3.11 -7.89
C GLU A 95 5.98 1.59 -8.12
N CYS A 96 5.18 0.87 -7.35
CA CYS A 96 5.16 -0.59 -7.41
C CYS A 96 4.44 -1.11 -8.66
N GLU A 97 3.43 -0.41 -9.16
CA GLU A 97 2.82 -0.72 -10.46
C GLU A 97 3.84 -0.58 -11.60
N LEU A 98 4.65 0.49 -11.56
CA LEU A 98 5.74 0.67 -12.52
C LEU A 98 6.78 -0.47 -12.41
N ILE A 99 7.21 -0.82 -11.19
CA ILE A 99 8.16 -1.93 -10.98
C ILE A 99 7.60 -3.27 -11.50
N GLY A 100 6.31 -3.55 -11.25
CA GLY A 100 5.66 -4.74 -11.78
C GLY A 100 5.66 -4.75 -13.30
N SER A 101 5.28 -3.63 -13.92
CA SER A 101 5.25 -3.45 -15.37
C SER A 101 6.64 -3.60 -16.02
N LEU A 102 7.69 -3.09 -15.36
CA LEU A 102 9.08 -3.19 -15.83
C LEU A 102 9.72 -4.57 -15.64
N SER A 103 9.02 -5.52 -15.01
CA SER A 103 9.57 -6.87 -14.82
C SER A 103 9.67 -7.68 -16.12
N GLU A 104 8.97 -7.26 -17.18
CA GLU A 104 8.84 -7.96 -18.47
C GLU A 104 8.40 -9.43 -18.36
N ALA A 105 7.87 -9.82 -17.19
CA ALA A 105 7.48 -11.19 -16.91
C ALA A 105 6.09 -11.51 -17.51
N GLY A 106 5.88 -12.78 -17.86
CA GLY A 106 4.60 -13.24 -18.41
C GLY A 106 3.56 -13.63 -17.34
N GLY A 107 2.30 -13.69 -17.75
CA GLY A 107 1.20 -14.14 -16.89
C GLY A 107 0.96 -13.22 -15.70
N TYR A 108 0.83 -13.79 -14.50
CA TYR A 108 0.58 -13.03 -13.27
C TYR A 108 1.85 -12.47 -12.60
N TRP A 109 3.04 -12.76 -13.13
CA TRP A 109 4.29 -12.32 -12.51
C TRP A 109 4.43 -10.79 -12.38
N PRO A 110 4.03 -9.95 -13.35
CA PRO A 110 4.06 -8.50 -13.18
C PRO A 110 3.27 -8.03 -11.96
N THR A 111 2.04 -8.55 -11.78
CA THR A 111 1.21 -8.24 -10.62
C THR A 111 1.82 -8.77 -9.32
N THR A 112 2.44 -9.96 -9.36
CA THR A 112 3.17 -10.53 -8.21
C THR A 112 4.36 -9.66 -7.80
N TYR A 113 5.09 -9.09 -8.75
CA TYR A 113 6.20 -8.17 -8.48
C TYR A 113 5.71 -6.84 -7.92
N ALA A 114 4.60 -6.30 -8.44
CA ALA A 114 3.99 -5.09 -7.91
C ALA A 114 3.59 -5.27 -6.44
N VAL A 115 2.84 -6.33 -6.11
CA VAL A 115 2.41 -6.56 -4.71
C VAL A 115 3.60 -6.84 -3.78
N LYS A 116 4.63 -7.56 -4.25
CA LYS A 116 5.87 -7.76 -3.49
C LYS A 116 6.55 -6.44 -3.15
N CYS A 117 6.59 -5.52 -4.12
CA CYS A 117 7.11 -4.16 -3.91
C CYS A 117 6.28 -3.43 -2.84
N GLU A 118 4.95 -3.45 -2.94
CA GLU A 118 4.06 -2.79 -1.99
C GLU A 118 4.28 -3.33 -0.58
N ALA A 119 4.24 -4.65 -0.40
CA ALA A 119 4.47 -5.32 0.88
C ALA A 119 5.80 -4.88 1.51
N THR A 120 6.88 -4.86 0.71
CA THR A 120 8.22 -4.46 1.17
C THR A 120 8.26 -2.99 1.59
N MET A 121 7.67 -2.09 0.80
CA MET A 121 7.68 -0.65 1.10
C MET A 121 6.81 -0.32 2.31
N ILE A 122 5.65 -0.98 2.46
CA ILE A 122 4.75 -0.80 3.60
C ILE A 122 5.40 -1.34 4.89
N GLU A 123 6.02 -2.53 4.85
CA GLU A 123 6.76 -3.07 6.00
C GLU A 123 7.88 -2.12 6.45
N ARG A 124 8.71 -1.64 5.51
CA ARG A 124 9.79 -0.68 5.81
C ARG A 124 9.25 0.60 6.42
N ARG A 125 8.11 1.09 5.91
CA ARG A 125 7.45 2.27 6.45
C ARG A 125 6.96 2.05 7.86
N TYR A 126 6.30 0.91 8.12
CA TYR A 126 5.87 0.51 9.46
C TYR A 126 7.04 0.49 10.45
N LYS A 127 8.18 -0.08 10.06
CA LYS A 127 9.40 -0.10 10.88
C LYS A 127 9.90 1.31 11.20
N ARG A 128 9.95 2.21 10.21
CA ARG A 128 10.38 3.62 10.40
C ARG A 128 9.45 4.41 11.33
N VAL A 129 8.12 4.29 11.13
CA VAL A 129 7.13 4.95 11.99
C VAL A 129 7.23 4.41 13.43
N SER A 130 7.34 3.08 13.58
CA SER A 130 7.50 2.45 14.89
C SER A 130 8.79 2.90 15.60
N SER A 131 9.89 3.05 14.87
CA SER A 131 11.15 3.57 15.40
C SER A 131 11.06 5.04 15.81
N ALA A 132 10.31 5.86 15.08
CA ALA A 132 10.08 7.26 15.45
C ALA A 132 9.29 7.39 16.74
N ILE A 133 8.22 6.59 16.89
CA ILE A 133 7.45 6.52 18.14
C ILE A 133 8.37 6.15 19.31
N LYS A 134 9.14 5.07 19.18
CA LYS A 134 10.10 4.64 20.21
C LYS A 134 11.14 5.71 20.53
N CYS A 135 11.57 6.48 19.53
CA CYS A 135 12.50 7.58 19.72
C CYS A 135 11.85 8.70 20.57
N ILE A 136 10.62 9.11 20.27
CA ILE A 136 9.91 10.13 21.06
C ILE A 136 9.61 9.64 22.48
N GLU A 137 9.22 8.37 22.64
CA GLU A 137 8.97 7.76 23.95
C GLU A 137 10.20 7.78 24.87
N ARG A 138 11.40 7.64 24.30
CA ARG A 138 12.68 7.68 25.02
C ARG A 138 13.13 9.09 25.41
N LEU A 139 12.58 10.13 24.81
CA LEU A 139 12.84 11.50 25.25
C LEU A 139 12.20 11.71 26.63
N PRO A 140 12.87 12.44 27.56
CA PRO A 140 12.26 12.92 28.79
C PRO A 140 10.95 13.67 28.47
N ALA A 141 9.93 13.52 29.31
CA ALA A 141 8.58 14.02 29.00
C ALA A 141 8.57 15.54 28.76
N GLU A 142 9.35 16.27 29.54
CA GLU A 142 9.60 17.71 29.49
C GLU A 142 10.38 18.17 28.25
N GLU A 143 11.06 17.25 27.57
CA GLU A 143 11.91 17.50 26.41
C GLU A 143 11.26 17.11 25.07
N ARG A 144 10.22 16.25 25.10
CA ARG A 144 9.54 15.74 23.91
C ARG A 144 9.09 16.85 22.98
N GLU A 145 8.45 17.88 23.53
CA GLU A 145 7.94 19.02 22.77
C GLU A 145 9.02 19.67 21.90
N ARG A 146 10.23 19.85 22.46
CA ARG A 146 11.36 20.51 21.80
C ARG A 146 12.09 19.60 20.82
N TYR A 147 12.30 18.33 21.17
CA TYR A 147 13.23 17.46 20.44
C TYR A 147 12.56 16.37 19.59
N GLN A 148 11.23 16.21 19.66
CA GLN A 148 10.49 15.22 18.86
C GLN A 148 10.79 15.29 17.35
N GLY A 149 11.07 16.48 16.80
CA GLY A 149 11.40 16.65 15.39
C GLY A 149 12.61 15.82 14.93
N GLN A 150 13.58 15.60 15.82
CA GLN A 150 14.77 14.79 15.53
C GLN A 150 14.41 13.32 15.26
N CYS A 151 13.37 12.82 15.93
CA CYS A 151 12.87 11.46 15.76
C CYS A 151 12.09 11.26 14.44
N LEU A 152 11.62 12.34 13.82
CA LEU A 152 10.78 12.31 12.62
C LEU A 152 11.59 12.31 11.32
N TYR A 153 12.90 12.61 11.35
CA TYR A 153 13.72 12.66 10.13
C TYR A 153 13.73 11.33 9.35
N GLN A 154 13.65 10.19 10.04
CA GLN A 154 13.58 8.87 9.40
C GLN A 154 12.26 8.61 8.63
N ILE A 155 11.24 9.42 8.87
CA ILE A 155 9.92 9.32 8.23
C ILE A 155 9.86 10.22 7.00
N ALA A 156 10.57 11.35 7.01
CA ALA A 156 10.78 12.14 5.81
C ALA A 156 11.59 11.30 4.81
N GLN A 157 11.17 11.24 3.54
CA GLN A 157 11.94 10.59 2.46
C GLN A 157 13.17 11.41 2.07
N LEU A 158 13.95 11.83 3.07
CA LEU A 158 15.20 12.52 2.82
C LEU A 158 16.25 11.44 2.59
N ASN A 159 16.71 11.31 1.34
CA ASN A 159 18.07 10.85 1.08
C ASN A 159 19.01 11.93 1.65
N MET A 160 19.26 11.92 2.96
CA MET A 160 20.07 12.93 3.69
C MET A 160 21.58 12.80 3.42
N GLY A 161 21.97 12.46 2.19
CA GLY A 161 23.38 12.51 1.78
C GLY A 161 23.97 13.94 1.81
N GLU A 162 23.13 14.98 1.90
CA GLU A 162 23.55 16.35 1.56
C GLU A 162 23.30 17.42 2.64
N TRP A 163 22.82 17.06 3.83
CA TRP A 163 22.44 18.06 4.87
C TRP A 163 23.24 17.95 6.17
N LYS A 164 24.42 17.33 6.15
CA LYS A 164 25.44 17.60 7.18
C LYS A 164 26.22 18.85 6.76
N LYS A 165 25.84 20.01 7.31
CA LYS A 165 26.74 21.16 7.43
C LYS A 165 27.25 21.20 8.86
#